data_AF-A0A1Q7UAP8-F1
#
_entry.id   AF-A0A1Q7UAP8-F1
#
_cell.length_a   1.000
_cell.length_b   1.000
_cell.length_c   1.000
_cell.angle_alpha   90.00
_cell.angle_beta   90.00
_cell.angle_gamma   90.00
#
_symmetry.space_group_name_H-M   'P 1'
#
loop_
_entity.id
_entity.type
_entity.pdbx_description
1 polymer ?
#
loop_
_entity_poly.entity_id
_entity_poly.type
_entity_poly.pdbx_seq_one_letter_code
_entity_poly.pdbx_strand_id
1 'polypeptide(L)'
;MRLVDRFNEIERELPGDWTEATLVLAVVDGARRDRAAAMLGPANPGRRGTTIRFTTTRRGGGVAPEGVRRLLRRLDGEGIRGALELVGATEATRAERRRRESLRDQWKRALDGVPADWSDLYAEVRFDSTDYVERGALLLAPLNPARFGEPNALRFRGAHHFGYGASPEMATRCFERCEEDGLTGEVEILRVLSDTNPVGTQGPVWLVDGRVV
;
A
#
# COMPACT_ATOMS: atom_id res chain seq x y z
N MET A 1 10.95 -11.20 23.79
CA MET A 1 10.38 -10.80 22.50
C MET A 1 11.47 -10.13 21.67
N ARG A 2 11.53 -10.38 20.36
CA ARG A 2 12.48 -9.70 19.46
C ARG A 2 11.99 -8.28 19.16
N LEU A 3 12.91 -7.37 18.85
CA LEU A 3 12.57 -5.98 18.54
C LEU A 3 11.69 -5.88 17.29
N VAL A 4 11.96 -6.72 16.28
CA VAL A 4 11.14 -6.76 15.07
C VAL A 4 9.71 -7.22 15.34
N ASP A 5 9.51 -8.19 16.24
CA ASP A 5 8.18 -8.69 16.59
C ASP A 5 7.38 -7.60 17.31
N ARG A 6 8.04 -6.90 18.25
CA ARG A 6 7.43 -5.76 18.95
C ARG A 6 7.07 -4.62 18.01
N PHE A 7 7.89 -4.35 16.99
CA PHE A 7 7.58 -3.35 15.99
C PHE A 7 6.33 -3.72 15.17
N ASN A 8 6.18 -4.99 14.79
CA ASN A 8 4.99 -5.45 14.06
C ASN A 8 3.71 -5.34 14.91
N GLU A 9 3.80 -5.58 16.22
CA GLU A 9 2.67 -5.34 17.14
C GLU A 9 2.30 -3.86 17.18
N ILE A 10 3.29 -2.99 17.43
CA ILE A 10 3.09 -1.53 17.48
C ILE A 10 2.45 -1.04 16.18
N GLU A 11 2.95 -1.49 15.03
CA GLU A 11 2.45 -1.04 13.74
C GLU A 11 1.01 -1.48 13.44
N ARG A 12 0.59 -2.65 13.93
CA ARG A 12 -0.82 -3.10 13.84
C ARG A 12 -1.76 -2.29 14.72
N GLU A 13 -1.24 -1.73 15.82
CA GLU A 13 -1.98 -0.87 16.73
C GLU A 13 -2.05 0.59 16.25
N LEU A 14 -1.22 0.98 15.27
CA LEU A 14 -1.24 2.32 14.72
C LEU A 14 -2.50 2.60 13.88
N PRO A 15 -3.00 3.85 13.86
CA PRO A 15 -4.12 4.26 13.01
C PRO A 15 -3.84 3.93 11.54
N GLY A 16 -4.81 3.38 10.80
CA GLY A 16 -4.59 2.89 9.43
C GLY A 16 -3.94 3.89 8.45
N ASP A 17 -4.07 5.19 8.71
CA ASP A 17 -3.60 6.29 7.87
C ASP A 17 -2.39 7.07 8.44
N TRP A 18 -1.71 6.53 9.46
CA TRP A 18 -0.57 7.21 10.08
C TRP A 18 0.51 7.58 9.04
N THR A 19 1.13 8.75 9.21
CA THR A 19 2.14 9.29 8.28
C THR A 19 3.55 9.15 8.84
N GLU A 20 3.67 9.40 10.14
CA GLU A 20 4.91 9.33 10.89
C GLU A 20 4.66 8.63 12.23
N ALA A 21 5.57 7.73 12.62
CA ALA A 21 5.58 7.14 13.95
C ALA A 21 6.96 7.31 14.58
N THR A 22 6.98 7.89 15.77
CA THR A 22 8.18 8.03 16.59
C THR A 22 8.28 6.83 17.53
N LEU A 23 9.40 6.12 17.46
CA LEU A 23 9.74 5.04 18.37
C LEU A 23 10.89 5.41 19.30
N VAL A 24 10.90 4.79 20.47
CA VAL A 24 12.01 4.83 21.41
C VAL A 24 12.46 3.42 21.72
N LEU A 25 13.77 3.18 21.59
CA LEU A 25 14.45 1.96 22.00
C LEU A 25 15.29 2.24 23.26
N ALA A 26 14.96 1.57 24.35
CA ALA A 26 15.75 1.57 25.58
C ALA A 26 16.69 0.35 25.61
N VAL A 27 18.00 0.60 25.62
CA VAL A 27 19.04 -0.45 25.71
C VAL A 27 19.73 -0.34 27.07
N VAL A 28 19.60 -1.40 27.87
CA VAL A 28 20.12 -1.45 29.26
C VAL A 28 21.65 -1.42 29.28
N ASP A 29 22.29 -2.15 28.35
CA ASP A 29 23.75 -2.21 28.24
C ASP A 29 24.31 -0.99 27.48
N GLY A 30 25.15 -0.20 28.16
CA GLY A 30 25.75 1.02 27.63
C GLY A 30 26.67 0.77 26.43
N ALA A 31 27.46 -0.30 26.42
CA ALA A 31 28.38 -0.60 25.31
C ALA A 31 27.60 -1.03 24.05
N ARG A 32 26.50 -1.76 24.23
CA ARG A 32 25.60 -2.14 23.12
C ARG A 32 24.75 -0.98 22.62
N ARG A 33 24.54 0.06 23.44
CA ARG A 33 23.75 1.24 23.04
C ARG A 33 24.41 2.02 21.91
N ASP A 34 25.71 2.24 21.98
CA ASP A 34 26.44 2.95 20.93
C ASP A 34 26.40 2.19 19.61
N ARG A 35 26.57 0.87 19.69
CA ARG A 35 26.43 -0.04 18.56
C ARG A 35 25.00 0.00 17.98
N ALA A 36 23.99 -0.02 18.84
CA ALA A 36 22.59 0.01 18.43
C ALA A 36 22.24 1.29 17.68
N ALA A 37 22.67 2.45 18.20
CA ALA A 37 22.41 3.72 17.56
C ALA A 37 23.24 3.91 16.28
N ALA A 38 24.44 3.33 16.18
CA ALA A 38 25.20 3.29 14.92
C ALA A 38 24.45 2.47 13.85
N MET A 39 23.88 1.32 14.23
CA MET A 39 23.08 0.50 13.30
C MET A 39 21.78 1.18 12.89
N LEU A 40 21.17 1.97 13.78
CA LEU A 40 19.99 2.76 13.47
C LEU A 40 20.32 4.03 12.66
N GLY A 41 21.59 4.30 12.35
CA GLY A 41 22.06 5.50 11.63
C GLY A 41 21.21 5.94 10.42
N PRO A 42 20.75 5.02 9.54
CA PRO A 42 19.89 5.40 8.42
C PRO A 42 18.56 6.06 8.82
N ALA A 43 18.06 5.79 10.03
CA ALA A 43 16.85 6.40 10.59
C ALA A 43 17.12 7.71 11.36
N ASN A 44 18.33 8.26 11.24
CA ASN A 44 18.79 9.48 11.93
C ASN A 44 18.39 9.50 13.42
N PRO A 45 18.87 8.53 14.22
CA PRO A 45 18.39 8.35 15.58
C PRO A 45 18.88 9.48 16.49
N GLY A 46 17.95 10.12 17.20
CA GLY A 46 18.24 11.03 18.29
C GLY A 46 18.58 10.24 19.56
N ARG A 47 19.69 10.58 20.22
CA ARG A 47 20.08 9.95 21.50
C ARG A 47 19.70 10.85 22.66
N ARG A 48 19.05 10.31 23.68
CA ARG A 48 18.78 11.03 24.93
C ARG A 48 18.98 10.11 26.13
N GLY A 49 20.12 10.25 26.81
CA GLY A 49 20.45 9.43 27.97
C GLY A 49 20.54 7.94 27.63
N THR A 50 19.59 7.14 28.14
CA THR A 50 19.56 5.68 27.93
C THR A 50 18.72 5.22 26.74
N THR A 51 18.09 6.15 26.04
CA THR A 51 17.14 5.86 24.97
C THR A 51 17.60 6.38 23.61
N ILE A 52 17.22 5.63 22.58
CA ILE A 52 17.46 5.93 21.17
C ILE A 52 16.09 6.19 20.54
N ARG A 53 15.83 7.44 20.17
CA ARG A 53 14.61 7.86 19.49
C ARG A 53 14.84 7.85 17.99
N PHE A 54 13.94 7.27 17.23
CA PHE A 54 13.99 7.32 15.78
C PHE A 54 12.58 7.34 15.20
N THR A 55 12.49 7.77 13.95
CA THR A 55 11.22 7.95 13.27
C THR A 55 11.12 7.00 12.09
N THR A 56 9.93 6.44 11.89
CA THR A 56 9.54 5.79 10.65
C THR A 56 8.44 6.62 9.98
N THR A 57 8.43 6.64 8.65
CA THR A 57 7.41 7.34 7.88
C THR A 57 6.90 6.46 6.76
N ARG A 58 5.57 6.45 6.54
CA ARG A 58 4.97 5.81 5.37
C ARG A 58 5.13 6.66 4.11
N ARG A 59 5.31 7.98 4.24
CA ARG A 59 5.41 8.93 3.12
C ARG A 59 6.33 10.10 3.45
N GLY A 60 7.36 10.32 2.61
CA GLY A 60 8.32 11.40 2.75
C GLY A 60 9.76 10.89 2.64
N GLY A 61 10.74 11.74 2.97
CA GLY A 61 12.17 11.42 2.83
C GLY A 61 12.79 10.60 3.98
N GLY A 62 11.98 10.11 4.93
CA GLY A 62 12.45 9.32 6.06
C GLY A 62 12.52 7.81 5.78
N VAL A 63 12.89 7.02 6.79
CA VAL A 63 12.98 5.56 6.65
C VAL A 63 11.59 4.94 6.67
N ALA A 64 11.28 4.17 5.63
CA ALA A 64 10.03 3.41 5.52
C ALA A 64 9.94 2.28 6.57
N PRO A 65 8.73 1.79 6.92
CA PRO A 65 8.53 0.70 7.89
C PRO A 65 9.39 -0.53 7.60
N GLU A 66 9.49 -0.95 6.34
CA GLU A 66 10.31 -2.11 5.97
C GLU A 66 11.81 -1.84 6.18
N GLY A 67 12.25 -0.60 5.98
CA GLY A 67 13.60 -0.16 6.33
C GLY A 67 13.87 -0.32 7.82
N VAL A 68 12.94 0.14 8.67
CA VAL A 68 13.03 -0.05 10.12
C VAL A 68 13.05 -1.52 10.51
N ARG A 69 12.18 -2.37 9.93
CA ARG A 69 12.20 -3.82 10.18
C ARG A 69 13.56 -4.44 9.87
N ARG A 70 14.20 -4.05 8.77
CA ARG A 70 15.56 -4.51 8.43
C ARG A 70 16.60 -4.09 9.47
N LEU A 71 16.53 -2.87 9.97
CA LEU A 71 17.43 -2.39 11.03
C LEU A 71 17.21 -3.14 12.35
N LEU A 72 15.96 -3.36 12.74
CA LEU A 72 15.61 -4.11 13.95
C LEU A 72 16.00 -5.59 13.86
N ARG A 73 15.82 -6.24 12.70
CA ARG A 73 16.32 -7.62 12.48
C ARG A 73 17.83 -7.72 12.63
N ARG A 74 18.59 -6.70 12.21
CA ARG A 74 20.05 -6.64 12.42
C ARG A 74 20.40 -6.50 13.90
N LEU A 75 19.69 -5.64 14.63
CA LEU A 75 19.84 -5.50 16.08
C LEU A 75 19.57 -6.83 16.81
N ASP A 76 18.47 -7.51 16.46
CA ASP A 76 18.13 -8.83 17.01
C ASP A 76 19.21 -9.88 16.68
N GLY A 77 19.76 -9.85 15.45
CA GLY A 77 20.84 -10.74 15.01
C GLY A 77 22.17 -10.52 15.75
N GLU A 78 22.51 -9.28 16.10
CA GLU A 78 23.66 -8.96 16.97
C GLU A 78 23.37 -9.24 18.47
N GLY A 79 22.16 -9.72 18.80
CA GLY A 79 21.77 -10.02 20.18
C GLY A 79 21.56 -8.78 21.05
N ILE A 80 21.35 -7.61 20.45
CA ILE A 80 21.06 -6.36 21.17
C ILE A 80 19.61 -6.40 21.64
N ARG A 81 19.43 -6.53 22.95
CA ARG A 81 18.12 -6.57 23.59
C ARG A 81 17.75 -5.20 24.16
N GLY A 82 16.48 -4.85 24.08
CA GLY A 82 15.94 -3.60 24.60
C GLY A 82 14.42 -3.60 24.62
N ALA A 83 13.85 -2.53 25.18
CA ALA A 83 12.42 -2.26 25.14
C ALA A 83 12.14 -1.27 24.01
N LEU A 84 11.22 -1.62 23.11
CA LEU A 84 10.76 -0.76 22.01
C LEU A 84 9.35 -0.26 22.32
N GLU A 85 9.20 1.06 22.33
CA GLU A 85 7.96 1.74 22.68
C GLU A 85 7.59 2.79 21.62
N LEU A 86 6.29 2.95 21.39
CA LEU A 86 5.74 4.04 20.59
C LEU A 86 5.62 5.29 21.46
N VAL A 87 6.22 6.40 21.05
CA VAL A 87 6.14 7.67 21.76
C VAL A 87 5.09 8.60 21.17
N GLY A 88 4.80 8.44 19.88
CA GLY A 88 3.75 9.19 19.23
C GLY A 88 3.61 8.78 17.77
N ALA A 89 2.40 8.93 17.25
CA ALA A 89 2.09 8.77 15.84
C ALA A 89 1.36 10.02 15.35
N THR A 90 1.76 10.49 14.17
CA THR A 90 1.08 11.57 13.47
C THR A 90 0.10 10.93 12.50
N GLU A 91 -1.20 11.11 12.76
CA GLU A 91 -2.25 10.77 11.79
C GLU A 91 -2.22 11.75 10.63
N ALA A 92 -2.60 11.29 9.44
CA ALA A 92 -2.79 12.20 8.32
C ALA A 92 -3.93 13.17 8.68
N THR A 93 -3.68 14.48 8.54
CA THR A 93 -4.74 15.45 8.78
C THR A 93 -5.91 15.20 7.82
N ARG A 94 -7.16 15.48 8.22
CA ARG A 94 -8.33 15.34 7.32
C ARG A 94 -8.15 16.14 6.02
N ALA A 95 -7.39 17.23 6.06
CA ALA A 95 -7.03 18.02 4.88
C ALA A 95 -6.03 17.28 3.97
N GLU A 96 -5.03 16.58 4.51
CA GLU A 96 -4.15 15.70 3.73
C GLU A 96 -4.86 14.44 3.22
N ARG A 97 -5.75 13.83 4.02
CA ARG A 97 -6.62 12.74 3.55
C ARG A 97 -7.52 13.20 2.39
N ARG A 98 -8.08 14.42 2.46
CA ARG A 98 -8.89 15.02 1.39
C ARG A 98 -8.08 15.54 0.20
N ARG A 99 -6.79 15.86 0.39
CA ARG A 99 -5.89 16.21 -0.73
C ARG A 99 -5.54 14.99 -1.58
N ARG A 100 -5.72 13.78 -1.04
CA ARG A 100 -5.62 12.56 -1.85
C ARG A 100 -6.92 12.40 -2.60
N GLU A 101 -6.80 12.39 -3.93
CA GLU A 101 -7.90 12.04 -4.81
C GLU A 101 -8.38 10.63 -4.42
N SER A 102 -9.68 10.49 -4.22
CA SER A 102 -10.30 9.22 -3.84
C SER A 102 -10.05 8.17 -4.94
N LEU A 103 -9.99 6.87 -4.62
CA LEU A 103 -9.89 5.80 -5.64
C LEU A 103 -11.00 5.95 -6.69
N ARG A 104 -12.20 6.32 -6.25
CA ARG A 104 -13.35 6.63 -7.09
C ARG A 104 -13.08 7.80 -8.04
N ASP A 105 -12.56 8.91 -7.52
CA ASP A 105 -12.30 10.10 -8.35
C ASP A 105 -11.11 9.86 -9.29
N GLN A 106 -10.07 9.13 -8.84
CA GLN A 106 -8.97 8.67 -9.69
C GLN A 106 -9.48 7.80 -10.84
N TRP A 107 -10.36 6.84 -10.54
CA TRP A 107 -11.00 5.98 -11.53
C TRP A 107 -11.81 6.79 -12.54
N LYS A 108 -12.63 7.72 -12.05
CA LYS A 108 -13.43 8.61 -12.90
C LYS A 108 -12.52 9.45 -13.81
N ARG A 109 -11.49 10.08 -13.26
CA ARG A 109 -10.52 10.87 -14.03
C ARG A 109 -9.79 10.02 -15.07
N ALA A 110 -9.42 8.79 -14.74
CA ALA A 110 -8.78 7.87 -15.68
C ALA A 110 -9.73 7.51 -16.84
N LEU A 111 -11.01 7.21 -16.54
CA LEU A 111 -12.04 6.96 -17.55
C LEU A 111 -12.35 8.17 -18.40
N ASP A 112 -12.43 9.38 -17.81
CA ASP A 112 -12.66 10.62 -18.57
C ASP A 112 -11.53 10.89 -19.59
N GLY A 113 -10.36 10.25 -19.41
CA GLY A 113 -9.22 10.32 -20.31
C GLY A 113 -9.19 9.25 -21.42
N VAL A 114 -10.08 8.24 -21.40
CA VAL A 114 -10.12 7.22 -22.46
C VAL A 114 -10.96 7.67 -23.67
N PRO A 115 -10.64 7.22 -24.90
CA PRO A 115 -11.45 7.52 -26.08
C PRO A 115 -12.90 7.10 -25.89
N ALA A 116 -13.88 7.89 -26.37
CA ALA A 116 -15.29 7.60 -26.16
C ALA A 116 -15.77 6.28 -26.80
N ASP A 117 -15.03 5.74 -27.75
CA ASP A 117 -15.31 4.50 -28.50
C ASP A 117 -14.58 3.27 -27.93
N TRP A 118 -14.00 3.38 -26.74
CA TRP A 118 -13.36 2.25 -26.07
C TRP A 118 -14.38 1.10 -25.86
N SER A 119 -13.89 -0.12 -25.97
CA SER A 119 -14.68 -1.35 -25.84
C SER A 119 -14.25 -2.13 -24.60
N ASP A 120 -12.94 -2.30 -24.43
CA ASP A 120 -12.35 -3.04 -23.32
C ASP A 120 -11.17 -2.27 -22.71
N LEU A 121 -10.99 -2.40 -21.40
CA LEU A 121 -9.84 -1.86 -20.69
C LEU A 121 -9.24 -2.89 -19.75
N TYR A 122 -7.96 -2.69 -19.46
CA TYR A 122 -7.22 -3.41 -18.44
C TYR A 122 -6.70 -2.41 -17.41
N ALA A 123 -7.12 -2.56 -16.17
CA ALA A 123 -6.84 -1.62 -15.09
C ALA A 123 -6.17 -2.29 -13.89
N GLU A 124 -5.47 -1.48 -13.11
CA GLU A 124 -4.81 -1.86 -11.87
C GLU A 124 -5.26 -0.93 -10.75
N VAL A 125 -5.50 -1.49 -9.58
CA VAL A 125 -5.47 -0.76 -8.32
C VAL A 125 -4.28 -1.24 -7.50
N ARG A 126 -3.48 -0.28 -7.03
CA ARG A 126 -2.31 -0.52 -6.19
C ARG A 126 -2.54 0.08 -4.82
N PHE A 127 -2.64 -0.76 -3.81
CA PHE A 127 -2.91 -0.32 -2.45
C PHE A 127 -1.65 0.24 -1.78
N ASP A 128 -1.82 1.24 -0.90
CA ASP A 128 -0.72 1.82 -0.13
C ASP A 128 -0.07 0.83 0.86
N SER A 129 -0.76 -0.25 1.21
CA SER A 129 -0.27 -1.31 2.10
C SER A 129 -0.61 -2.69 1.56
N THR A 130 0.31 -3.65 1.72
CA THR A 130 0.06 -5.06 1.43
C THR A 130 -1.02 -5.67 2.33
N ASP A 131 -1.26 -5.09 3.50
CA ASP A 131 -2.31 -5.54 4.44
C ASP A 131 -3.72 -5.30 3.88
N TYR A 132 -3.86 -4.35 2.94
CA TYR A 132 -5.13 -4.05 2.31
C TYR A 132 -5.52 -5.07 1.24
N VAL A 133 -4.60 -5.92 0.78
CA VAL A 133 -4.83 -6.71 -0.45
C VAL A 133 -5.89 -7.77 -0.26
N GLU A 134 -5.93 -8.46 0.89
CA GLU A 134 -6.94 -9.48 1.15
C GLU A 134 -8.33 -8.86 1.27
N ARG A 135 -8.45 -7.77 2.03
CA ARG A 135 -9.71 -7.03 2.19
C ARG A 135 -10.15 -6.39 0.87
N GLY A 136 -9.22 -5.79 0.14
CA GLY A 136 -9.43 -5.21 -1.17
C GLY A 136 -9.89 -6.26 -2.18
N ALA A 137 -9.29 -7.45 -2.21
CA ALA A 137 -9.73 -8.53 -3.09
C ALA A 137 -11.18 -8.94 -2.82
N LEU A 138 -11.61 -8.93 -1.55
CA LEU A 138 -13.00 -9.21 -1.19
C LEU A 138 -13.96 -8.10 -1.64
N LEU A 139 -13.61 -6.82 -1.39
CA LEU A 139 -14.45 -5.68 -1.76
C LEU A 139 -14.52 -5.47 -3.27
N LEU A 140 -13.46 -5.85 -3.98
CA LEU A 140 -13.35 -5.80 -5.44
C LEU A 140 -13.78 -7.12 -6.11
N ALA A 141 -14.22 -8.13 -5.37
CA ALA A 141 -14.62 -9.43 -5.93
C ALA A 141 -15.58 -9.35 -7.13
N PRO A 142 -16.55 -8.41 -7.19
CA PRO A 142 -17.41 -8.24 -8.39
C PRO A 142 -16.64 -7.91 -9.67
N LEU A 143 -15.44 -7.33 -9.57
CA LEU A 143 -14.59 -7.01 -10.71
C LEU A 143 -13.80 -8.22 -11.23
N ASN A 144 -13.89 -9.36 -10.54
CA ASN A 144 -13.08 -10.55 -10.77
C ASN A 144 -11.57 -10.22 -10.86
N PRO A 145 -11.00 -9.60 -9.81
CA PRO A 145 -9.63 -9.14 -9.85
C PRO A 145 -8.65 -10.32 -9.76
N ALA A 146 -7.49 -10.16 -10.39
CA ALA A 146 -6.40 -11.10 -10.34
C ALA A 146 -5.14 -10.44 -9.76
N ARG A 147 -4.33 -11.24 -9.06
CA ARG A 147 -3.03 -10.82 -8.54
C ARG A 147 -1.97 -10.90 -9.64
N PHE A 148 -1.92 -9.85 -10.45
CA PHE A 148 -0.88 -9.64 -11.44
C PHE A 148 -0.16 -8.32 -11.10
N GLY A 149 1.17 -8.30 -11.19
CA GLY A 149 1.98 -7.11 -10.87
C GLY A 149 2.61 -7.17 -9.48
N GLU A 150 2.66 -6.01 -8.81
CA GLU A 150 3.30 -5.84 -7.50
C GLU A 150 2.52 -6.55 -6.36
N PRO A 151 3.15 -6.85 -5.21
CA PRO A 151 2.51 -7.57 -4.10
C PRO A 151 1.25 -6.90 -3.52
N ASN A 152 1.11 -5.58 -3.71
CA ASN A 152 -0.01 -4.75 -3.27
C ASN A 152 -0.97 -4.37 -4.42
N ALA A 153 -0.85 -4.98 -5.59
CA ALA A 153 -1.65 -4.67 -6.76
C ALA A 153 -2.70 -5.75 -7.08
N LEU A 154 -3.86 -5.30 -7.55
CA LEU A 154 -4.91 -6.14 -8.14
C LEU A 154 -5.28 -5.57 -9.50
N ARG A 155 -5.38 -6.45 -10.51
CA ARG A 155 -5.76 -6.08 -11.86
C ARG A 155 -7.11 -6.66 -12.24
N PHE A 156 -7.85 -5.93 -13.07
CA PHE A 156 -9.15 -6.36 -13.54
C PHE A 156 -9.40 -5.87 -14.97
N ARG A 157 -10.40 -6.49 -15.61
CA ARG A 157 -10.86 -6.11 -16.95
C ARG A 157 -12.13 -5.29 -16.82
N GLY A 158 -12.23 -4.23 -17.61
CA GLY A 158 -13.44 -3.44 -17.75
C GLY A 158 -14.00 -3.53 -19.17
N ALA A 159 -15.32 -3.43 -19.30
CA ALA A 159 -16.04 -3.46 -20.57
C ALA A 159 -17.00 -2.27 -20.65
N HIS A 160 -17.08 -1.61 -21.80
CA HIS A 160 -17.87 -0.38 -21.96
C HIS A 160 -19.35 -0.67 -22.13
N HIS A 161 -19.75 -1.25 -23.28
CA HIS A 161 -21.14 -1.56 -23.61
C HIS A 161 -21.44 -3.06 -23.68
N PHE A 162 -20.44 -3.87 -23.99
CA PHE A 162 -20.53 -5.33 -24.13
C PHE A 162 -19.18 -5.95 -23.77
N GLY A 163 -19.17 -7.24 -23.44
CA GLY A 163 -17.96 -7.98 -23.06
C GLY A 163 -18.09 -8.67 -21.71
N TYR A 164 -16.98 -9.24 -21.25
CA TYR A 164 -16.91 -10.03 -20.00
C TYR A 164 -16.19 -9.29 -18.85
N GLY A 165 -15.75 -8.05 -19.10
CA GLY A 165 -15.19 -7.18 -18.07
C GLY A 165 -16.27 -6.55 -17.19
N ALA A 166 -15.85 -5.98 -16.07
CA ALA A 166 -16.73 -5.22 -15.19
C ALA A 166 -17.17 -3.91 -15.85
N SER A 167 -18.39 -3.44 -15.53
CA SER A 167 -18.82 -2.13 -16.01
C SER A 167 -18.11 -0.99 -15.26
N PRO A 168 -17.96 0.20 -15.87
CA PRO A 168 -17.43 1.39 -15.21
C PRO A 168 -18.12 1.74 -13.89
N GLU A 169 -19.44 1.57 -13.83
CA GLU A 169 -20.26 1.86 -12.66
C GLU A 169 -20.02 0.82 -11.55
N MET A 170 -19.83 -0.45 -11.93
CA MET A 170 -19.49 -1.50 -10.97
C MET A 170 -18.12 -1.24 -10.35
N ALA A 171 -17.11 -0.88 -11.16
CA ALA A 171 -15.79 -0.48 -10.68
C ALA A 171 -15.89 0.72 -9.73
N THR A 172 -16.66 1.75 -10.10
CA THR A 172 -16.93 2.93 -9.24
C THR A 172 -17.48 2.52 -7.87
N ARG A 173 -18.52 1.67 -7.82
CA ARG A 173 -19.12 1.19 -6.57
C ARG A 173 -18.19 0.31 -5.74
N CYS A 174 -17.27 -0.39 -6.37
CA CYS A 174 -16.27 -1.21 -5.71
C CYS A 174 -15.17 -0.33 -5.08
N PHE A 175 -14.75 0.75 -5.75
CA PHE A 175 -13.82 1.72 -5.18
C PHE A 175 -14.41 2.51 -4.02
N GLU A 176 -15.67 2.95 -4.13
CA GLU A 176 -16.41 3.58 -3.01
C GLU A 176 -16.41 2.68 -1.77
N ARG A 177 -16.68 1.37 -1.94
CA ARG A 177 -16.65 0.40 -0.84
C ARG A 177 -15.26 0.22 -0.22
N CYS A 178 -14.21 0.29 -1.04
CA CYS A 178 -12.83 0.26 -0.52
C CYS A 178 -12.56 1.50 0.34
N GLU A 179 -13.01 2.67 -0.09
CA GLU A 179 -12.83 3.93 0.64
C GLU A 179 -13.62 3.97 1.94
N GLU A 180 -14.87 3.50 1.93
CA GLU A 180 -15.70 3.35 3.13
C GLU A 180 -15.04 2.46 4.18
N ASP A 181 -14.29 1.44 3.73
CA ASP A 181 -13.52 0.52 4.57
C ASP A 181 -12.10 1.04 4.88
N GLY A 182 -11.76 2.25 4.43
CA GLY A 182 -10.50 2.93 4.74
C GLY A 182 -9.30 2.49 3.89
N LEU A 183 -9.51 1.73 2.82
CA LEU A 183 -8.44 1.32 1.91
C LEU A 183 -8.03 2.50 1.03
N THR A 184 -6.72 2.67 0.88
CA THR A 184 -6.12 3.77 0.11
C THR A 184 -5.10 3.24 -0.88
N GLY A 185 -4.87 3.97 -1.97
CA GLY A 185 -3.99 3.55 -3.04
C GLY A 185 -4.12 4.41 -4.29
N GLU A 186 -3.72 3.82 -5.41
CA GLU A 186 -3.73 4.43 -6.75
C GLU A 186 -4.51 3.55 -7.72
N VAL A 187 -5.26 4.17 -8.64
CA VAL A 187 -5.98 3.49 -9.73
C VAL A 187 -5.43 3.94 -11.08
N GLU A 188 -5.13 2.99 -11.95
CA GLU A 188 -4.58 3.25 -13.28
C GLU A 188 -5.23 2.36 -14.35
N ILE A 189 -5.53 2.94 -15.52
CA ILE A 189 -5.88 2.17 -16.72
C ILE A 189 -4.58 1.88 -17.47
N LEU A 190 -4.17 0.62 -17.49
CA LEU A 190 -2.92 0.18 -18.08
C LEU A 190 -3.00 0.10 -19.61
N ARG A 191 -4.16 -0.34 -20.13
CA ARG A 191 -4.41 -0.55 -21.55
C ARG A 191 -5.88 -0.33 -21.88
N VAL A 192 -6.13 0.10 -23.11
CA VAL A 192 -7.46 0.32 -23.68
C VAL A 192 -7.49 -0.24 -25.10
N LEU A 193 -8.59 -0.87 -25.47
CA LEU A 193 -8.91 -1.26 -26.83
C LEU A 193 -10.20 -0.54 -27.24
N SER A 194 -10.21 0.02 -28.45
CA SER A 194 -11.40 0.60 -29.08
C SER A 194 -11.87 -0.28 -30.23
N ASP A 195 -13.16 -0.21 -30.51
CA ASP A 195 -13.82 -0.88 -31.65
C ASP A 195 -13.54 -2.40 -31.75
N THR A 196 -13.52 -3.10 -30.61
CA THR A 196 -13.35 -4.56 -30.59
C THR A 196 -14.69 -5.25 -30.49
N ASN A 197 -15.01 -6.17 -31.40
CA ASN A 197 -16.23 -6.97 -31.36
C ASN A 197 -15.93 -8.42 -30.96
N PRO A 198 -16.70 -9.03 -30.04
CA PRO A 198 -16.51 -10.43 -29.66
C PRO A 198 -16.84 -11.35 -30.82
N VAL A 199 -16.11 -12.46 -30.92
CA VAL A 199 -16.41 -13.55 -31.86
C VAL A 199 -17.01 -14.70 -31.07
N GLY A 200 -18.33 -14.88 -31.17
CA GLY A 200 -19.07 -15.89 -30.39
C GLY A 200 -19.07 -15.57 -28.89
N THR A 201 -18.62 -16.51 -28.06
CA THR A 201 -18.53 -16.35 -26.59
C THR A 201 -17.13 -15.90 -26.12
N GLN A 202 -16.25 -15.52 -27.05
CA GLN A 202 -14.90 -15.09 -26.73
C GLN A 202 -14.82 -13.57 -26.84
N GLY A 203 -14.58 -12.91 -25.70
CA GLY A 203 -14.16 -11.51 -25.66
C GLY A 203 -12.67 -11.35 -26.03
N PRO A 204 -12.17 -10.11 -26.10
CA PRO A 204 -10.75 -9.89 -26.39
C PRO A 204 -9.84 -10.54 -25.34
N VAL A 205 -8.78 -11.16 -25.84
CA VAL A 205 -7.75 -11.80 -25.02
C VAL A 205 -6.63 -10.80 -24.82
N TRP A 206 -6.35 -10.45 -23.56
CA TRP A 206 -5.24 -9.59 -23.21
C TRP A 206 -3.97 -10.43 -23.14
N LEU A 207 -3.05 -10.22 -24.09
CA LEU A 207 -1.71 -10.79 -24.07
C LEU A 207 -0.71 -9.71 -23.65
N VAL A 208 -0.12 -9.86 -22.47
CA VAL A 208 0.97 -9.01 -21.99
C VAL A 208 2.21 -9.88 -21.85
N ASP A 209 3.30 -9.50 -22.55
CA ASP A 209 4.56 -10.26 -22.60
C ASP A 209 4.39 -11.74 -22.97
N GLY A 210 3.45 -12.03 -23.89
CA GLY A 210 3.16 -13.39 -24.37
C GLY A 210 2.35 -14.26 -23.40
N ARG A 211 1.80 -13.69 -22.31
CA ARG A 211 0.94 -14.39 -21.36
C ARG A 211 -0.46 -13.79 -21.35
N VAL A 212 -1.46 -14.67 -21.21
CA VAL A 212 -2.86 -14.25 -21.01
C VAL A 212 -3.00 -13.68 -19.60
N VAL A 213 -3.58 -12.49 -19.50
CA VAL A 213 -3.81 -11.76 -18.23
C VAL A 213 -5.26 -11.33 -18.05
#